data_AF-A0A250JBP3-F1
#
_entry.id   AF-A0A250JBP3-F1
#
_cell.length_a   1.000
_cell.length_b   1.000
_cell.length_c   1.000
_cell.angle_alpha   90.00
_cell.angle_beta   90.00
_cell.angle_gamma   90.00
#
_symmetry.space_group_name_H-M   'P 1'
#
loop_
_entity.id
_entity.type
_entity.pdbx_description
1 polymer ?
#
loop_
_entity_poly.entity_id
_entity_poly.type
_entity_poly.pdbx_seq_one_letter_code
_entity_poly.pdbx_strand_id
1 'polypeptide(L)'
;MKPTPSRAASASPPALRVIHGIVFGGLTAICVVAGMAEFEHLWRTQQQPFHAGPPPRPALVLAVLATVLGMGVILVQSLRGRSARLLWSLFVLAGLVFTLWDSHEGPVPGRSPPSANLKILQVARALHGRMVEALQTRGALPEDTESWQQALEQVAQGQPTPVRTRSFASLPFHIQKVDSLEALPAEAPPGTVFLYLVEGGVAYELQAVGLSPEGSPWRLQAPNGEPVVFRGAYNPDLAPASGEGASVPP
;
A
#
# COMPACT_ATOMS: atom_id res chain seq x y z
N MET A 1 -21.82 63.70 30.46
CA MET A 1 -21.47 62.48 29.69
C MET A 1 -22.53 61.43 29.95
N LYS A 2 -23.28 61.02 28.93
CA LYS A 2 -24.31 59.97 29.04
C LYS A 2 -23.61 58.61 28.88
N PRO A 3 -23.74 57.66 29.82
CA PRO A 3 -23.19 56.33 29.62
C PRO A 3 -23.99 55.61 28.54
N THR A 4 -23.33 55.28 27.43
CA THR A 4 -23.87 54.40 26.40
C THR A 4 -24.01 53.00 27.00
N PRO A 5 -25.20 52.36 26.95
CA PRO A 5 -25.32 50.99 27.40
C PRO A 5 -24.49 50.10 26.47
N SER A 6 -23.50 49.42 27.07
CA SER A 6 -22.85 48.26 26.48
C SER A 6 -23.94 47.27 26.07
N ARG A 7 -24.16 47.12 24.76
CA ARG A 7 -25.08 46.13 24.21
C ARG A 7 -24.47 44.78 24.55
N ALA A 8 -24.94 44.15 25.62
CA ALA A 8 -24.59 42.78 25.97
C ALA A 8 -24.82 41.94 24.71
N ALA A 9 -23.74 41.37 24.15
CA ALA A 9 -23.85 40.51 22.99
C ALA A 9 -24.80 39.36 23.37
N SER A 10 -26.00 39.37 22.77
CA SER A 10 -27.02 38.37 23.03
C SER A 10 -26.44 36.99 22.74
N ALA A 11 -26.30 36.17 23.77
CA ALA A 11 -25.84 34.80 23.63
C ALA A 11 -26.81 34.04 22.72
N SER A 12 -26.29 33.24 21.79
CA SER A 12 -27.13 32.50 20.85
C SER A 12 -28.09 31.57 21.62
N PRO A 13 -29.37 31.47 21.20
CA PRO A 13 -30.35 30.59 21.82
C PRO A 13 -29.85 29.15 21.94
N PRO A 14 -30.23 28.42 23.00
CA PRO A 14 -29.77 27.05 23.23
C PRO A 14 -30.11 26.11 22.05
N ALA A 15 -31.30 26.24 21.47
CA ALA A 15 -31.72 25.45 20.30
C ALA A 15 -30.77 25.65 19.10
N LEU A 16 -30.36 26.88 18.81
CA LEU A 16 -29.41 27.18 17.74
C LEU A 16 -28.02 26.60 18.02
N ARG A 17 -27.57 26.60 19.29
CA ARG A 17 -26.30 25.97 19.68
C ARG A 17 -26.32 24.45 19.52
N VAL A 18 -27.46 23.82 19.81
CA VAL A 18 -27.68 22.38 19.59
C VAL A 18 -27.65 22.06 18.10
N ILE A 19 -28.40 22.79 17.27
CA ILE A 19 -28.41 22.59 15.81
C ILE A 19 -27.00 22.78 15.23
N HIS A 20 -26.30 23.83 15.67
CA HIS A 20 -24.91 24.09 15.26
C HIS A 20 -24.00 22.90 15.63
N GLY A 21 -24.10 22.38 16.84
CA GLY A 21 -23.35 21.20 17.26
C GLY A 21 -23.66 19.94 16.44
N ILE A 22 -24.93 19.69 16.14
CA ILE A 22 -25.35 18.52 15.34
C ILE A 22 -24.79 18.59 13.92
N VAL A 23 -24.93 19.74 13.25
CA VAL A 23 -24.45 19.92 11.87
C VAL A 23 -22.95 19.71 11.80
N PHE A 24 -22.18 20.39 12.65
CA PHE A 24 -20.72 20.30 12.62
C PHE A 24 -20.21 18.95 13.15
N GLY A 25 -20.95 18.31 14.04
CA GLY A 25 -20.71 16.92 14.45
C GLY A 25 -20.84 15.96 13.26
N GLY A 26 -21.90 16.10 12.46
CA GLY A 26 -22.09 15.33 11.23
C GLY A 26 -20.96 15.53 10.22
N LEU A 27 -20.56 16.78 9.96
CA LEU A 27 -19.44 17.08 9.06
C LEU A 27 -18.11 16.52 9.57
N THR A 28 -17.87 16.58 10.88
CA THR A 28 -16.68 16.01 11.52
C THR A 28 -16.69 14.49 11.37
N ALA A 29 -17.83 13.84 11.57
CA ALA A 29 -17.95 12.38 11.40
C ALA A 29 -17.60 11.95 9.97
N ILE A 30 -18.03 12.68 8.95
CA ILE A 30 -17.65 12.42 7.55
C ILE A 30 -16.13 12.47 7.38
N CYS A 31 -15.48 13.50 7.91
CA CYS A 31 -14.02 13.64 7.82
C CYS A 31 -13.30 12.48 8.52
N VAL A 32 -13.74 12.13 9.74
CA VAL A 32 -13.17 11.03 10.52
C VAL A 32 -13.30 9.70 9.79
N VAL A 33 -14.47 9.39 9.24
CA VAL A 33 -14.70 8.15 8.47
C VAL A 33 -13.80 8.11 7.24
N ALA A 34 -13.70 9.21 6.50
CA ALA A 34 -12.84 9.29 5.32
C ALA A 34 -11.34 9.16 5.64
N GLY A 35 -10.89 9.71 6.77
CA GLY A 35 -9.48 9.64 7.20
C GLY A 35 -9.12 8.41 8.03
N MET A 36 -10.09 7.59 8.46
CA MET A 36 -9.86 6.46 9.38
C MET A 36 -8.78 5.50 8.86
N ALA A 37 -8.79 5.22 7.55
CA ALA A 37 -7.81 4.35 6.91
C ALA A 37 -6.36 4.89 7.02
N GLU A 38 -6.17 6.22 7.04
CA GLU A 38 -4.84 6.82 7.19
C GLU A 38 -4.30 6.63 8.61
N PHE A 39 -5.17 6.75 9.63
CA PHE A 39 -4.79 6.49 11.02
C PHE A 39 -4.53 5.01 11.28
N GLU A 40 -5.36 4.13 10.72
CA GLU A 40 -5.15 2.69 10.80
C GLU A 40 -3.85 2.26 10.11
N HIS A 41 -3.50 2.91 8.98
CA HIS A 41 -2.21 2.70 8.34
C HIS A 41 -1.07 3.22 9.23
N LEU A 42 -1.15 4.44 9.75
CA LEU A 42 -0.16 4.99 10.69
C LEU A 42 0.06 4.08 11.90
N TRP A 43 -1.02 3.53 12.46
CA TRP A 43 -0.94 2.59 13.57
C TRP A 43 -0.23 1.30 13.17
N ARG A 44 -0.64 0.69 12.05
CA ARG A 44 0.00 -0.53 11.53
C ARG A 44 1.48 -0.34 11.26
N THR A 45 1.90 0.79 10.69
CA THR A 45 3.34 1.02 10.43
C THR A 45 4.17 1.12 11.71
N GLN A 46 3.58 1.48 12.86
CA GLN A 46 4.30 1.45 14.13
C GLN A 46 4.52 0.03 14.67
N GLN A 47 3.66 -0.92 14.29
CA GLN A 47 3.66 -2.28 14.82
C GLN A 47 4.30 -3.29 13.87
N GLN A 48 4.27 -3.03 12.57
CA GLN A 48 4.70 -3.95 11.54
C GLN A 48 6.09 -3.54 10.99
N PRO A 49 7.02 -4.48 10.78
CA PRO A 49 8.33 -4.17 10.20
C PRO A 49 8.20 -3.73 8.73
N PHE A 50 7.24 -4.33 8.01
CA PHE A 50 6.91 -4.01 6.63
C PHE A 50 5.41 -3.77 6.46
N HIS A 51 5.05 -2.95 5.48
CA HIS A 51 3.65 -2.68 5.15
C HIS A 51 3.46 -2.45 3.65
N ALA A 52 2.22 -2.66 3.20
CA ALA A 52 1.83 -2.45 1.81
C ALA A 52 1.42 -0.98 1.57
N GLY A 53 1.79 -0.46 0.40
CA GLY A 53 1.27 0.81 -0.12
C GLY A 53 2.04 2.07 0.30
N PRO A 54 1.65 3.22 -0.28
CA PRO A 54 2.35 4.49 -0.09
C PRO A 54 2.12 5.10 1.30
N PRO A 55 2.91 6.12 1.67
CA PRO A 55 2.73 6.84 2.92
C PRO A 55 1.31 7.41 3.10
N PRO A 56 0.90 7.63 4.35
CA PRO A 56 -0.38 8.24 4.66
C PRO A 56 -0.44 9.66 4.11
N ARG A 57 -1.63 10.07 3.67
CA ARG A 57 -1.84 11.36 3.04
C ARG A 57 -1.90 12.45 4.11
N PRO A 58 -0.90 13.35 4.19
CA PRO A 58 -0.81 14.31 5.30
C PRO A 58 -2.00 15.28 5.27
N ALA A 59 -2.52 15.62 4.09
CA ALA A 59 -3.69 16.48 3.93
C ALA A 59 -4.92 15.93 4.66
N LEU A 60 -5.22 14.63 4.49
CA LEU A 60 -6.35 13.99 5.17
C LEU A 60 -6.15 13.89 6.68
N VAL A 61 -4.94 13.53 7.12
CA VAL A 61 -4.62 13.47 8.56
C VAL A 61 -4.82 14.86 9.19
N LEU A 62 -4.28 15.92 8.58
CA LEU A 62 -4.44 17.28 9.05
C LEU A 62 -5.90 17.75 9.02
N ALA A 63 -6.66 17.39 7.98
CA ALA A 63 -8.08 17.70 7.88
C ALA A 63 -8.91 17.05 9.01
N VAL A 64 -8.63 15.78 9.34
CA VAL A 64 -9.28 15.11 10.47
C VAL A 64 -8.89 15.76 11.79
N LEU A 65 -7.61 16.06 12.01
CA LEU A 65 -7.15 16.73 13.24
C LEU A 65 -7.79 18.11 13.40
N ALA A 66 -7.86 18.90 12.32
CA ALA A 66 -8.48 20.22 12.33
C ALA A 66 -9.99 20.15 12.63
N THR A 67 -10.71 19.20 12.03
CA THR A 67 -12.16 19.03 12.25
C THR A 67 -12.46 18.53 13.66
N VAL A 68 -11.71 17.55 14.18
CA VAL A 68 -11.83 17.06 15.57
C VAL A 68 -11.53 18.17 16.58
N LEU A 69 -10.47 18.96 16.36
CA LEU A 69 -10.14 20.09 17.22
C LEU A 69 -11.24 21.16 17.19
N GLY A 70 -11.70 21.55 16.00
CA GLY A 70 -12.79 22.51 15.83
C GLY A 70 -14.07 22.07 16.53
N MET A 71 -14.46 20.81 16.34
CA MET A 71 -15.65 20.23 16.97
C MET A 71 -15.51 20.12 18.49
N GLY A 72 -14.34 19.73 18.99
CA GLY A 72 -14.05 19.70 20.43
C GLY A 72 -14.25 21.06 21.07
N VAL A 73 -13.77 22.13 20.43
CA VAL A 73 -13.99 23.51 20.93
C VAL A 73 -15.47 23.90 20.85
N ILE A 74 -16.17 23.58 19.77
CA ILE A 74 -17.62 23.85 19.63
C ILE A 74 -18.40 23.18 20.77
N LEU A 75 -18.10 21.91 21.07
CA LEU A 75 -18.75 21.16 22.13
C LEU A 75 -18.47 21.78 23.52
N VAL A 76 -17.21 22.05 23.84
CA VAL A 76 -16.82 22.66 25.12
C VAL A 76 -17.49 24.02 25.33
N GLN A 77 -17.54 24.85 24.29
CA GLN A 77 -18.19 26.17 24.40
C GLN A 77 -19.70 26.03 24.55
N SER A 78 -20.32 25.11 23.82
CA SER A 78 -21.76 24.82 23.94
C SER A 78 -22.13 24.39 25.37
N LEU A 79 -21.35 23.47 25.96
CA LEU A 79 -21.51 23.03 27.36
C LEU A 79 -21.30 24.17 28.37
N ARG A 80 -20.44 25.14 28.05
CA ARG A 80 -20.22 26.35 28.86
C ARG A 80 -21.27 27.44 28.64
N GLY A 81 -22.33 27.17 27.89
CA GLY A 81 -23.36 28.18 27.64
C GLY A 81 -22.98 29.24 26.58
N ARG A 82 -21.82 29.09 25.91
CA ARG A 82 -21.24 30.09 25.02
C ARG A 82 -21.32 29.66 23.56
N SER A 83 -21.40 30.64 22.66
CA SER A 83 -21.28 30.38 21.22
C SER A 83 -19.80 30.24 20.86
N ALA A 84 -19.47 29.23 20.05
CA ALA A 84 -18.12 29.10 19.51
C ALA A 84 -17.82 30.25 18.54
N ARG A 85 -16.55 30.68 18.50
CA ARG A 85 -16.09 31.64 17.48
C ARG A 85 -16.21 31.00 16.09
N LEU A 86 -16.63 31.78 15.09
CA LEU A 86 -16.80 31.33 13.69
C LEU A 86 -15.55 30.65 13.11
N LEU A 87 -14.36 31.04 13.58
CA LEU A 87 -13.08 30.44 13.19
C LEU A 87 -13.07 28.91 13.39
N TRP A 88 -13.71 28.39 14.43
CA TRP A 88 -13.74 26.95 14.71
C TRP A 88 -14.66 26.18 13.75
N SER A 89 -15.76 26.80 13.35
CA SER A 89 -16.64 26.30 12.30
C SER A 89 -15.91 26.30 10.94
N LEU A 90 -15.09 27.34 10.66
CA LEU A 90 -14.26 27.39 9.46
C LEU A 90 -13.24 26.25 9.40
N PHE A 91 -12.64 25.85 10.53
CA PHE A 91 -11.74 24.69 10.55
C PHE A 91 -12.43 23.39 10.15
N VAL A 92 -13.65 23.14 10.66
CA VAL A 92 -14.43 21.96 10.28
C VAL A 92 -14.82 22.00 8.80
N LEU A 93 -15.25 23.16 8.30
CA LEU A 93 -15.64 23.32 6.90
C LEU A 93 -14.45 23.18 5.94
N ALA A 94 -13.31 23.78 6.29
CA ALA A 94 -12.08 23.65 5.51
C ALA A 94 -11.62 22.19 5.47
N GLY A 95 -11.63 21.49 6.60
CA GLY A 95 -11.27 20.06 6.67
C GLY A 95 -12.19 19.20 5.79
N LEU A 96 -13.49 19.49 5.75
CA LEU A 96 -14.42 18.80 4.85
C LEU A 96 -14.06 19.02 3.38
N VAL A 97 -13.81 20.28 2.97
CA VAL A 97 -13.43 20.60 1.59
C VAL A 97 -12.16 19.87 1.18
N PHE A 98 -11.12 19.89 2.02
CA PHE A 98 -9.89 19.13 1.78
C PHE A 98 -10.13 17.62 1.67
N THR A 99 -10.97 17.07 2.54
CA THR A 99 -11.30 15.64 2.54
C THR A 99 -11.99 15.24 1.23
N LEU A 100 -12.97 16.02 0.78
CA LEU A 100 -13.71 15.75 -0.45
C LEU A 100 -12.83 15.92 -1.69
N TRP A 101 -11.93 16.91 -1.69
CA TRP A 101 -10.98 17.13 -2.79
C TRP A 101 -10.02 15.95 -2.95
N ASP A 102 -9.39 15.51 -1.85
CA ASP A 102 -8.37 14.47 -1.86
C ASP A 102 -8.96 13.05 -2.03
N SER A 103 -10.23 12.85 -1.71
CA SER A 103 -10.92 11.56 -1.88
C SER A 103 -11.40 11.30 -3.31
N HIS A 104 -11.24 12.24 -4.24
CA HIS A 104 -11.67 12.09 -5.63
C HIS A 104 -10.91 10.98 -6.38
N GLU A 105 -9.68 10.68 -5.98
CA GLU A 105 -8.82 9.68 -6.67
C GLU A 105 -9.15 8.22 -6.29
N GLY A 106 -10.10 7.99 -5.38
CA GLY A 106 -10.50 6.64 -4.95
C GLY A 106 -9.46 5.95 -4.05
N PRO A 107 -9.68 4.67 -3.71
CA PRO A 107 -8.77 3.92 -2.84
C PRO A 107 -7.41 3.69 -3.51
N VAL A 108 -6.34 4.04 -2.80
CA VAL A 108 -4.98 3.95 -3.32
C VAL A 108 -4.59 2.47 -3.58
N PRO A 109 -4.25 2.08 -4.82
CA PRO A 109 -3.83 0.72 -5.14
C PRO A 109 -2.63 0.27 -4.31
N GLY A 110 -2.59 -1.02 -3.93
CA GLY A 110 -1.42 -1.59 -3.27
C GLY A 110 -1.34 -1.41 -1.75
N ARG A 111 -2.37 -0.84 -1.08
CA ARG A 111 -2.39 -0.68 0.39
C ARG A 111 -2.74 -1.93 1.20
N SER A 112 -3.15 -3.02 0.53
CA SER A 112 -3.47 -4.29 1.19
C SER A 112 -2.37 -5.34 0.94
N PRO A 113 -2.02 -6.18 1.94
CA PRO A 113 -1.07 -7.27 1.73
C PRO A 113 -1.43 -8.18 0.55
N PRO A 114 -2.70 -8.57 0.31
CA PRO A 114 -3.06 -9.37 -0.86
C PRO A 114 -2.74 -8.68 -2.20
N SER A 115 -3.01 -7.37 -2.31
CA SER A 115 -2.71 -6.61 -3.54
C SER A 115 -1.20 -6.50 -3.79
N ALA A 116 -0.41 -6.30 -2.72
CA ALA A 116 1.05 -6.27 -2.80
C ALA A 116 1.62 -7.64 -3.22
N ASN A 117 1.13 -8.71 -2.61
CA ASN A 117 1.53 -10.09 -2.93
C ASN A 117 1.20 -10.46 -4.37
N LEU A 118 0.04 -10.05 -4.88
CA LEU A 118 -0.36 -10.27 -6.27
C LEU A 118 0.64 -9.62 -7.24
N LYS A 119 1.04 -8.36 -7.00
CA LYS A 119 2.04 -7.69 -7.82
C LYS A 119 3.42 -8.38 -7.76
N ILE A 120 3.83 -8.86 -6.59
CA ILE A 120 5.07 -9.65 -6.43
C ILE A 120 4.99 -10.94 -7.26
N LEU A 121 3.87 -11.67 -7.21
CA LEU A 121 3.66 -12.87 -8.02
C LEU A 121 3.65 -12.58 -9.52
N GLN A 122 3.05 -11.47 -9.94
CA GLN A 122 3.05 -11.06 -11.35
C GLN A 122 4.48 -10.84 -11.87
N VAL A 123 5.33 -10.17 -11.08
CA VAL A 123 6.73 -9.95 -11.43
C VAL A 123 7.50 -11.27 -11.47
N ALA A 124 7.34 -12.14 -10.46
CA ALA A 124 7.96 -13.47 -10.45
C ALA A 124 7.52 -14.35 -11.63
N ARG A 125 6.23 -14.31 -11.99
CA ARG A 125 5.68 -15.01 -13.15
C ARG A 125 6.24 -14.47 -14.47
N ALA A 126 6.39 -13.15 -14.59
CA ALA A 126 6.99 -12.53 -15.77
C ALA A 126 8.47 -12.91 -15.92
N LEU A 127 9.23 -12.93 -14.81
CA LEU A 127 10.60 -13.45 -14.79
C LEU A 127 10.64 -14.91 -15.24
N HIS A 128 9.78 -15.76 -14.65
CA HIS A 128 9.67 -17.17 -15.02
C HIS A 128 9.41 -17.35 -16.52
N GLY A 129 8.43 -16.65 -17.09
CA GLY A 129 8.12 -16.73 -18.53
C GLY A 129 9.33 -16.41 -19.40
N ARG A 130 10.06 -15.34 -19.07
CA ARG A 130 11.29 -14.95 -19.78
C ARG A 130 12.42 -15.99 -19.66
N MET A 131 12.58 -16.59 -18.49
CA MET A 131 13.61 -17.59 -18.24
C MET A 131 13.28 -18.93 -18.88
N VAL A 132 12.00 -19.31 -18.94
CA VAL A 132 11.56 -20.47 -19.73
C VAL A 132 11.91 -20.27 -21.21
N GLU A 133 11.59 -19.11 -21.79
CA GLU A 133 11.94 -18.81 -23.18
C GLU A 133 13.45 -18.91 -23.42
N ALA A 134 14.25 -18.25 -22.57
CA ALA A 134 15.72 -18.32 -22.66
C ALA A 134 16.27 -19.75 -22.51
N LEU A 135 15.69 -20.54 -21.61
CA LEU A 135 16.07 -21.95 -21.38
C LEU A 135 15.75 -22.81 -22.60
N GLN A 136 14.59 -22.64 -23.25
CA GLN A 136 14.24 -23.38 -24.46
C GLN A 136 15.09 -22.97 -25.67
N THR A 137 15.44 -21.68 -25.80
CA THR A 137 16.27 -21.20 -26.92
C THR A 137 17.74 -21.59 -26.78
N ARG A 138 18.29 -21.56 -25.57
CA ARG A 138 19.74 -21.73 -25.34
C ARG A 138 20.12 -23.10 -24.78
N GLY A 139 19.16 -23.89 -24.30
CA GLY A 139 19.37 -25.18 -23.62
C GLY A 139 19.84 -25.07 -22.17
N ALA A 140 20.43 -23.93 -21.78
CA ALA A 140 20.88 -23.65 -20.42
C ALA A 140 20.75 -22.16 -20.07
N LEU A 141 20.55 -21.89 -18.78
CA LEU A 141 20.50 -20.54 -18.22
C LEU A 141 21.83 -20.13 -17.58
N PRO A 142 22.11 -18.81 -17.47
CA PRO A 142 23.27 -18.32 -16.74
C PRO A 142 23.22 -18.72 -15.26
N GLU A 143 24.36 -19.10 -14.71
CA GLU A 143 24.47 -19.50 -13.30
C GLU A 143 24.76 -18.34 -12.34
N ASP A 144 25.16 -17.19 -12.89
CA ASP A 144 25.48 -15.98 -12.16
C ASP A 144 24.22 -15.25 -11.70
N THR A 145 24.21 -14.81 -10.44
CA THR A 145 23.06 -14.12 -9.84
C THR A 145 22.77 -12.77 -10.48
N GLU A 146 23.78 -12.10 -11.05
CA GLU A 146 23.64 -10.78 -11.67
C GLU A 146 22.75 -10.81 -12.91
N SER A 147 22.90 -11.82 -13.79
CA SER A 147 22.03 -12.00 -14.96
C SER A 147 20.56 -12.15 -14.57
N TRP A 148 20.30 -12.88 -13.48
CA TRP A 148 18.94 -13.04 -12.94
C TRP A 148 18.41 -11.75 -12.33
N GLN A 149 19.25 -11.01 -11.58
CA GLN A 149 18.88 -9.71 -11.02
C GLN A 149 18.52 -8.71 -12.13
N GLN A 150 19.33 -8.64 -13.19
CA GLN A 150 19.04 -7.77 -14.35
C GLN A 150 17.75 -8.17 -15.05
N ALA A 151 17.50 -9.47 -15.23
CA ALA A 151 16.24 -9.96 -15.80
C ALA A 151 15.05 -9.59 -14.92
N LEU A 152 15.18 -9.69 -13.59
CA LEU A 152 14.15 -9.29 -12.61
C LEU A 152 13.86 -7.79 -12.69
N GLU A 153 14.88 -6.94 -12.75
CA GLU A 153 14.73 -5.48 -12.87
C GLU A 153 14.05 -5.08 -14.18
N GLN A 154 14.37 -5.77 -15.27
CA GLN A 154 13.74 -5.54 -16.58
C GLN A 154 12.25 -5.90 -16.57
N VAL A 155 11.86 -7.04 -15.99
CA VAL A 155 10.43 -7.41 -15.88
C VAL A 155 9.68 -6.57 -14.86
N ALA A 156 10.38 -6.09 -13.82
CA ALA A 156 9.84 -5.11 -12.86
C ALA A 156 9.76 -3.69 -13.45
N GLN A 157 10.34 -3.44 -14.63
CA GLN A 157 10.40 -2.14 -15.30
C GLN A 157 11.03 -1.05 -14.42
N GLY A 158 12.00 -1.42 -13.58
CA GLY A 158 12.62 -0.52 -12.60
C GLY A 158 11.69 -0.04 -11.48
N GLN A 159 10.45 -0.55 -11.40
CA GLN A 159 9.55 -0.21 -10.30
C GLN A 159 9.96 -0.96 -9.02
N PRO A 160 10.01 -0.29 -7.86
CA PRO A 160 10.24 -0.97 -6.61
C PRO A 160 9.04 -1.87 -6.26
N THR A 161 9.23 -2.71 -5.26
CA THR A 161 8.13 -3.52 -4.71
C THR A 161 7.01 -2.61 -4.18
N PRO A 162 5.76 -3.10 -4.12
CA PRO A 162 4.65 -2.41 -3.47
C PRO A 162 4.77 -2.39 -1.92
N VAL A 163 5.85 -2.96 -1.39
CA VAL A 163 6.11 -3.07 0.05
C VAL A 163 7.09 -1.98 0.48
N ARG A 164 6.92 -1.53 1.71
CA ARG A 164 7.69 -0.48 2.34
C ARG A 164 8.14 -0.92 3.72
N THR A 165 9.27 -0.39 4.18
CA THR A 165 9.69 -0.50 5.58
C THR A 165 8.83 0.39 6.46
N ARG A 166 8.92 0.24 7.80
CA ARG A 166 8.31 1.15 8.78
C ARG A 166 8.57 2.65 8.53
N SER A 167 9.70 3.01 7.94
CA SER A 167 10.04 4.40 7.59
C SER A 167 9.53 4.82 6.21
N PHE A 168 8.64 4.05 5.59
CA PHE A 168 8.14 4.24 4.24
C PHE A 168 9.22 4.17 3.14
N ALA A 169 10.36 3.53 3.42
CA ALA A 169 11.39 3.33 2.40
C ALA A 169 10.97 2.22 1.43
N SER A 170 11.18 2.46 0.14
CA SER A 170 10.95 1.48 -0.92
C SER A 170 11.90 0.31 -0.83
N LEU A 171 11.38 -0.92 -0.97
CA LEU A 171 12.21 -2.11 -1.12
C LEU A 171 12.37 -2.47 -2.60
N PRO A 172 13.59 -2.72 -3.08
CA PRO A 172 13.80 -3.21 -4.45
C PRO A 172 13.40 -4.68 -4.55
N PHE A 173 13.14 -5.12 -5.78
CA PHE A 173 13.11 -6.55 -6.08
C PHE A 173 14.54 -7.09 -6.09
N HIS A 174 14.76 -8.26 -5.48
CA HIS A 174 16.09 -8.84 -5.36
C HIS A 174 16.08 -10.35 -5.56
N ILE A 175 17.06 -10.88 -6.30
CA ILE A 175 17.31 -12.32 -6.43
C ILE A 175 18.28 -12.76 -5.34
N GLN A 176 17.91 -13.81 -4.62
CA GLN A 176 18.81 -14.49 -3.70
C GLN A 176 18.98 -15.95 -4.12
N LYS A 177 20.18 -16.32 -4.56
CA LYS A 177 20.51 -17.72 -4.88
C LYS A 177 20.62 -18.53 -3.58
N VAL A 178 20.03 -19.72 -3.58
CA VAL A 178 20.03 -20.65 -2.44
C VAL A 178 20.37 -22.06 -2.93
N ASP A 179 20.89 -22.88 -2.02
CA ASP A 179 21.27 -24.28 -2.32
C ASP A 179 20.05 -25.21 -2.38
N SER A 180 18.94 -24.84 -1.75
CA SER A 180 17.67 -25.57 -1.77
C SER A 180 16.51 -24.66 -1.34
N LEU A 181 15.32 -24.85 -1.92
CA LEU A 181 14.10 -24.18 -1.48
C LEU A 181 13.48 -24.78 -0.20
N GLU A 182 14.00 -25.91 0.29
CA GLU A 182 13.55 -26.52 1.55
C GLU A 182 14.19 -25.83 2.77
N ALA A 183 15.41 -25.31 2.62
CA ALA A 183 16.22 -24.71 3.67
C ALA A 183 16.44 -23.21 3.43
N LEU A 184 15.34 -22.46 3.31
CA LEU A 184 15.41 -21.03 3.03
C LEU A 184 15.93 -20.21 4.23
N PRO A 185 16.66 -19.11 3.97
CA PRO A 185 17.01 -18.11 4.98
C PRO A 185 15.77 -17.56 5.68
N ALA A 186 15.86 -17.35 7.00
CA ALA A 186 14.75 -16.83 7.81
C ALA A 186 14.47 -15.33 7.58
N GLU A 187 15.44 -14.56 7.08
CA GLU A 187 15.45 -13.08 7.11
C GLU A 187 15.36 -12.40 5.74
N ALA A 188 14.73 -13.03 4.74
CA ALA A 188 14.55 -12.37 3.44
C ALA A 188 13.43 -11.31 3.49
N PRO A 189 13.68 -10.06 3.07
CA PRO A 189 12.63 -9.04 3.01
C PRO A 189 11.60 -9.36 1.91
N PRO A 190 10.36 -8.84 2.02
CA PRO A 190 9.36 -8.97 0.96
C PRO A 190 9.86 -8.41 -0.38
N GLY A 191 9.54 -9.10 -1.47
CA GLY A 191 10.07 -8.81 -2.81
C GLY A 191 11.36 -9.53 -3.16
N THR A 192 11.94 -10.28 -2.22
CA THR A 192 13.00 -11.25 -2.52
C THR A 192 12.43 -12.42 -3.32
N VAL A 193 13.13 -12.83 -4.36
CA VAL A 193 12.86 -14.04 -5.13
C VAL A 193 14.02 -15.00 -4.91
N PHE A 194 13.76 -16.09 -4.20
CA PHE A 194 14.73 -17.16 -4.04
C PHE A 194 14.89 -17.92 -5.35
N LEU A 195 16.14 -18.16 -5.72
CA LEU A 195 16.54 -18.90 -6.91
C LEU A 195 17.32 -20.14 -6.50
N TYR A 196 16.79 -21.31 -6.80
CA TYR A 196 17.55 -22.54 -6.84
C TYR A 196 17.83 -22.90 -8.30
N LEU A 197 19.07 -23.22 -8.63
CA LEU A 197 19.50 -23.57 -9.97
C LEU A 197 20.19 -24.93 -9.93
N VAL A 198 19.75 -25.85 -10.80
CA VAL A 198 20.42 -27.13 -11.01
C VAL A 198 21.72 -26.89 -11.76
N GLU A 199 22.76 -27.62 -11.40
CA GLU A 199 24.08 -27.56 -12.03
C GLU A 199 23.98 -27.64 -13.56
N GLY A 200 24.70 -26.77 -14.28
CA GLY A 200 24.64 -26.65 -15.73
C GLY A 200 23.46 -25.80 -16.23
N GLY A 201 22.65 -25.21 -15.35
CA GLY A 201 21.61 -24.25 -15.71
C GLY A 201 20.42 -24.86 -16.49
N VAL A 202 20.27 -26.18 -16.47
CA VAL A 202 19.24 -26.92 -17.24
C VAL A 202 17.86 -26.93 -16.58
N ALA A 203 17.80 -26.62 -15.29
CA ALA A 203 16.55 -26.49 -14.54
C ALA A 203 16.71 -25.50 -13.39
N TYR A 204 15.61 -24.90 -12.97
CA TYR A 204 15.57 -23.93 -11.88
C TYR A 204 14.23 -23.94 -11.15
N GLU A 205 14.25 -23.42 -9.93
CA GLU A 205 13.07 -23.14 -9.14
C GLU A 205 13.12 -21.72 -8.59
N LEU A 206 11.98 -21.01 -8.66
CA LEU A 206 11.81 -19.68 -8.10
C LEU A 206 10.72 -19.68 -7.03
N GLN A 207 10.99 -19.02 -5.91
CA GLN A 207 10.00 -18.80 -4.88
C GLN A 207 10.05 -17.36 -4.37
N ALA A 208 8.93 -16.65 -4.51
CA ALA A 208 8.84 -15.25 -4.09
C ALA A 208 8.41 -15.11 -2.62
N VAL A 209 9.01 -14.13 -1.96
CA VAL A 209 8.67 -13.69 -0.60
C VAL A 209 7.71 -12.50 -0.70
N GLY A 210 6.53 -12.64 -0.11
CA GLY A 210 5.54 -11.59 0.03
C GLY A 210 5.44 -11.08 1.46
N LEU A 211 4.26 -10.56 1.78
CA LEU A 211 3.91 -9.91 3.04
C LEU A 211 2.75 -10.65 3.71
N SER A 212 2.89 -11.00 4.98
CA SER A 212 1.79 -11.53 5.81
C SER A 212 0.79 -10.44 6.19
N PRO A 213 -0.42 -10.80 6.65
CA PRO A 213 -1.36 -9.83 7.22
C PRO A 213 -0.77 -9.02 8.40
N GLU A 214 0.14 -9.62 9.16
CA GLU A 214 0.86 -9.05 10.30
C GLU A 214 2.09 -8.24 9.87
N GLY A 215 2.37 -8.14 8.56
CA GLY A 215 3.47 -7.35 8.02
C GLY A 215 4.84 -8.02 8.14
N SER A 216 4.89 -9.32 8.39
CA SER A 216 6.13 -10.11 8.37
C SER A 216 6.43 -10.63 6.95
N PRO A 217 7.69 -10.90 6.60
CA PRO A 217 8.00 -11.59 5.36
C PRO A 217 7.34 -12.97 5.34
N TRP A 218 6.72 -13.31 4.22
CA TRP A 218 5.93 -14.53 4.13
C TRP A 218 6.10 -15.21 2.78
N ARG A 219 6.38 -16.51 2.80
CA ARG A 219 6.39 -17.31 1.57
C ARG A 219 4.99 -17.33 0.99
N LEU A 220 4.88 -16.95 -0.27
CA LEU A 220 3.58 -16.91 -0.93
C LEU A 220 3.07 -18.34 -1.11
N GLN A 221 1.83 -18.55 -0.66
CA GLN A 221 1.16 -19.85 -0.70
C GLN A 221 -0.03 -19.80 -1.66
N ALA A 222 -0.28 -20.91 -2.32
CA ALA A 222 -1.49 -21.15 -3.07
C ALA A 222 -2.67 -21.37 -2.10
N PRO A 223 -3.93 -21.31 -2.58
CA PRO A 223 -5.11 -21.49 -1.72
C PRO A 223 -5.17 -22.83 -0.98
N ASN A 224 -4.44 -23.84 -1.44
CA ASN A 224 -4.30 -25.15 -0.79
C ASN A 224 -3.26 -25.16 0.35
N GLY A 225 -2.59 -24.04 0.63
CA GLY A 225 -1.55 -23.91 1.65
C GLY A 225 -0.14 -24.31 1.17
N GLU A 226 0.00 -24.80 -0.07
CA GLU A 226 1.31 -25.15 -0.62
C GLU A 226 2.08 -23.89 -1.07
N PRO A 227 3.41 -23.87 -0.97
CA PRO A 227 4.19 -22.75 -1.46
C PRO A 227 4.09 -22.60 -2.98
N VAL A 228 3.94 -21.36 -3.45
CA VAL A 228 3.97 -21.05 -4.89
C VAL A 228 5.43 -21.10 -5.36
N VAL A 229 5.75 -22.13 -6.14
CA VAL A 229 7.08 -22.34 -6.74
C VAL A 229 6.93 -22.36 -8.25
N PHE A 230 7.70 -21.52 -8.95
CA PHE A 230 7.80 -21.56 -10.40
C PHE A 230 8.99 -22.42 -10.80
N ARG A 231 8.73 -23.49 -11.55
CA ARG A 231 9.76 -24.43 -11.99
C ARG A 231 9.96 -24.31 -13.49
N GLY A 232 11.21 -24.25 -13.93
CA GLY A 232 11.57 -24.37 -15.34
C GLY A 232 12.57 -25.49 -15.53
N ALA A 233 12.39 -26.30 -16.57
CA ALA A 233 13.33 -27.31 -16.99
C ALA A 233 13.42 -27.31 -18.52
N TYR A 234 14.61 -27.54 -19.04
CA TYR A 234 14.81 -27.70 -20.47
C TYR A 234 14.07 -28.96 -20.95
N ASN A 235 13.32 -28.85 -22.04
CA ASN A 235 12.65 -29.98 -22.66
C ASN A 235 13.04 -30.03 -24.14
N PRO A 236 13.86 -31.00 -24.57
CA PRO A 236 14.36 -31.07 -25.94
C PRO A 236 13.26 -31.35 -26.98
N ASP A 237 12.10 -31.85 -26.56
CA ASP A 237 10.99 -32.22 -27.45
C ASP A 237 10.06 -31.05 -27.76
N LEU A 238 10.24 -29.89 -27.11
CA LEU A 238 9.48 -28.67 -27.42
C LEU A 238 10.18 -27.92 -28.56
N ALA A 239 9.46 -27.66 -29.65
CA ALA A 239 9.95 -26.78 -30.71
C ALA A 239 10.26 -25.39 -30.14
N PRO A 240 11.37 -24.73 -30.54
CA PRO A 240 11.65 -23.36 -30.12
C PRO A 240 10.47 -22.47 -30.51
N ALA A 241 10.10 -21.52 -29.65
CA ALA A 241 9.01 -20.59 -29.93
C ALA A 241 9.28 -19.85 -31.24
N SER A 242 8.64 -20.30 -32.33
CA SER A 242 8.74 -19.69 -33.64
C SER A 242 8.21 -18.26 -33.52
N GLY A 243 9.08 -17.28 -33.71
CA GLY A 243 8.67 -15.90 -33.89
C GLY A 243 7.90 -15.77 -35.20
N GLU A 244 6.57 -15.91 -35.16
CA GLU A 244 5.70 -15.55 -36.27
C GLU A 244 4.34 -15.10 -35.73
N GLY A 245 3.92 -13.91 -36.17
CA GLY A 245 2.89 -13.11 -35.54
C GLY A 245 1.53 -13.79 -35.48
N ALA A 246 1.00 -13.89 -34.25
CA ALA A 246 -0.43 -14.01 -34.06
C ALA A 246 -1.07 -12.64 -34.34
N SER A 247 -1.43 -12.41 -35.60
CA SER A 247 -2.45 -11.43 -35.98
C SER A 247 -3.70 -11.67 -35.15
N VAL A 248 -4.04 -10.72 -34.29
CA VAL A 248 -5.31 -10.68 -33.55
C VAL A 248 -6.41 -10.30 -34.56
N PRO A 249 -7.43 -11.15 -34.83
CA PRO A 249 -8.64 -10.71 -35.50
C PRO A 249 -9.52 -9.90 -34.52
N PRO A 250 -10.39 -9.01 -35.04
CA PRO A 250 -10.99 -7.89 -34.30
C PRO A 250 -11.83 -8.27 -33.09
#